data_AF-A0AA85F984-F1
#
_entry.id   AF-A0AA85F984-F1
#
_cell.length_a   1.000
_cell.length_b   1.000
_cell.length_c   1.000
_cell.angle_alpha   90.00
_cell.angle_beta   90.00
_cell.angle_gamma   90.00
#
_symmetry.space_group_name_H-M   'P 1'
#
loop_
_entity.id
_entity.type
_entity.pdbx_description
1 polymer ?
#
loop_
_entity_poly.entity_id
_entity_poly.type
_entity_poly.pdbx_seq_one_letter_code
_entity_poly.pdbx_strand_id
1 'polypeptide(L)'
;MLPLDFIDYFNKFQLEASNASPEDFSDKLNLFTSLLFLICTIVITLKQYVFNSMSCYIPVHPTGKDFENFLSDYCWVHGTIPLRRDEPMPKTPEEWSIYEKQRRICKF
;
A
#
# COMPACT_ATOMS: atom_id res chain seq x y z
N MET A 1 0.74 28.86 -18.73
CA MET A 1 2.02 28.91 -19.45
C MET A 1 2.86 27.65 -19.21
N LEU A 2 2.96 27.15 -17.97
CA LEU A 2 3.75 25.96 -17.60
C LEU A 2 3.48 24.60 -18.32
N PRO A 3 2.25 24.21 -18.71
CA PRO A 3 2.02 22.84 -19.20
C PRO A 3 2.46 22.61 -20.66
N LEU A 4 2.47 23.65 -21.51
CA LEU A 4 2.87 23.53 -22.91
C LEU A 4 4.39 23.39 -23.03
N ASP A 5 5.13 24.16 -22.24
CA ASP A 5 6.59 24.10 -22.19
C ASP A 5 7.06 22.73 -21.66
N PHE A 6 6.36 22.18 -20.66
CA PHE A 6 6.65 20.83 -20.15
C PHE A 6 6.48 19.74 -21.22
N ILE A 7 5.40 19.80 -22.01
CA ILE A 7 5.15 18.82 -23.07
C ILE A 7 6.20 18.93 -24.19
N ASP A 8 6.62 20.13 -24.57
CA ASP A 8 7.65 20.31 -25.60
C ASP A 8 9.02 19.78 -25.14
N TYR A 9 9.39 19.98 -23.87
CA TYR A 9 10.60 19.38 -23.28
C TYR A 9 10.53 17.85 -23.22
N PHE A 10 9.39 17.29 -22.84
CA PHE A 10 9.21 15.84 -22.76
C PHE A 10 9.30 15.17 -24.14
N ASN A 11 8.72 15.79 -25.16
CA ASN A 11 8.77 15.31 -26.54
C ASN A 11 10.21 15.32 -27.11
N LYS A 12 10.98 16.38 -26.83
CA LYS A 12 12.39 16.46 -27.24
C LYS A 12 13.23 15.37 -26.58
N PHE A 13 13.03 15.14 -25.28
CA PHE A 13 13.73 14.07 -24.55
C PHE A 13 13.40 12.67 -25.09
N GLN A 14 12.13 12.39 -25.42
CA GLN A 14 11.73 11.11 -26.01
C GLN A 14 12.28 10.88 -27.43
N LEU A 15 12.33 11.94 -28.27
CA LEU A 15 12.88 11.85 -29.62
C LEU A 15 14.39 11.58 -29.62
N GLU A 16 15.12 12.11 -28.65
CA GLU A 16 16.57 11.89 -28.53
C GLU A 16 16.90 10.52 -27.93
N ALA A 17 16.10 10.06 -26.97
CA ALA A 17 16.21 8.71 -26.41
C ALA A 17 15.84 7.59 -27.41
N SER A 18 14.92 7.85 -28.34
CA SER A 18 14.46 6.85 -29.33
C SER A 18 15.43 6.65 -30.51
N ASN A 19 16.30 7.63 -30.82
CA ASN A 19 17.15 7.60 -32.01
C ASN A 19 18.60 7.18 -31.72
N ALA A 20 19.00 7.03 -30.45
CA ALA A 20 20.40 6.95 -30.06
C ALA A 20 20.88 5.59 -29.52
N SER A 21 20.06 4.53 -29.50
CA SER A 21 20.52 3.24 -28.97
C SER A 21 19.85 2.02 -29.62
N PRO A 22 20.63 1.03 -30.14
CA PRO A 22 20.12 -0.28 -30.50
C PRO A 22 19.90 -1.10 -29.22
N GLU A 23 18.85 -0.77 -28.47
CA GLU A 23 18.46 -1.53 -27.28
C GLU A 23 17.85 -2.87 -27.73
N ASP A 24 18.46 -3.99 -27.35
CA ASP A 24 17.90 -5.31 -27.63
C ASP A 24 16.56 -5.50 -26.90
N PHE A 25 15.69 -6.35 -27.44
CA PHE A 25 14.35 -6.60 -26.86
C PHE A 25 14.40 -6.97 -25.38
N SER A 26 15.46 -7.69 -24.96
CA SER A 26 15.69 -8.06 -23.57
C SER A 26 15.84 -6.86 -22.63
N ASP A 27 16.56 -5.81 -23.06
CA ASP A 27 16.81 -4.63 -22.24
C ASP A 27 15.54 -3.77 -22.11
N LYS A 28 14.75 -3.69 -23.20
CA LYS A 28 13.44 -3.02 -23.20
C LYS A 28 12.44 -3.71 -22.27
N LEU A 29 12.45 -5.04 -22.18
CA LEU A 29 11.60 -5.79 -21.25
C LEU A 29 11.96 -5.50 -19.79
N ASN A 30 13.25 -5.42 -19.46
CA ASN A 30 13.69 -5.09 -18.10
C ASN A 30 13.31 -3.65 -17.70
N LEU A 31 13.41 -2.69 -18.63
CA LEU A 31 12.94 -1.33 -18.38
C LEU A 31 11.41 -1.28 -18.18
N PHE A 32 10.66 -2.07 -18.95
CA PHE A 32 9.21 -2.17 -18.80
C PHE A 32 8.80 -2.77 -17.44
N THR A 33 9.44 -3.85 -17.00
CA THR A 33 9.15 -4.46 -15.69
C THR A 33 9.50 -3.53 -14.53
N SER A 34 10.62 -2.82 -14.62
CA SER A 34 11.01 -1.79 -13.63
C SER A 34 9.97 -0.66 -13.55
N LEU A 35 9.52 -0.16 -14.70
CA LEU A 35 8.50 0.89 -14.77
C LEU A 35 7.13 0.41 -14.25
N LEU A 36 6.76 -0.84 -14.52
CA LEU A 36 5.56 -1.47 -13.97
C LEU A 36 5.64 -1.51 -12.44
N PHE A 37 6.75 -1.98 -11.86
CA PHE A 37 6.92 -2.01 -10.40
C PHE A 37 6.89 -0.60 -9.79
N LEU A 38 7.45 0.40 -10.46
CA LEU A 38 7.38 1.79 -10.02
C LEU A 38 5.94 2.30 -9.98
N ILE A 39 5.14 2.03 -11.02
CA ILE A 39 3.72 2.39 -11.04
C ILE A 39 2.96 1.65 -9.92
N CYS A 40 3.17 0.35 -9.75
CA CYS A 40 2.55 -0.42 -8.67
C CYS A 40 2.90 0.15 -7.29
N THR A 41 4.16 0.53 -7.08
CA THR A 41 4.61 1.14 -5.82
C THR A 41 3.90 2.47 -5.57
N ILE A 42 3.76 3.32 -6.59
CA ILE A 42 3.02 4.58 -6.49
C ILE A 42 1.55 4.33 -6.13
N VAL A 43 0.91 3.34 -6.76
CA VAL A 43 -0.49 3.00 -6.47
C VAL A 43 -0.66 2.51 -5.03
N ILE A 44 0.23 1.64 -4.55
CA ILE A 44 0.20 1.10 -3.19
C ILE A 44 0.44 2.22 -2.16
N THR A 45 1.43 3.08 -2.38
CA THR A 45 1.72 4.19 -1.45
C THR A 45 0.58 5.19 -1.38
N LEU A 46 -0.05 5.53 -2.52
CA LEU A 46 -1.24 6.37 -2.53
C LEU A 46 -2.37 5.75 -1.72
N LYS A 47 -2.63 4.45 -1.88
CA LYS A 47 -3.66 3.76 -1.07
C LYS A 47 -3.35 3.76 0.42
N GLN A 48 -2.08 3.74 0.81
CA GLN A 48 -1.71 3.67 2.21
C GLN A 48 -1.67 5.02 2.93
N TYR A 49 -1.36 6.11 2.22
CA TYR A 49 -1.18 7.44 2.83
C TYR A 49 -2.30 8.44 2.53
N VAL A 50 -3.00 8.28 1.40
CA VAL A 50 -4.07 9.21 0.98
C VAL A 50 -5.45 8.63 1.27
N PHE A 51 -5.59 7.31 1.20
CA PHE A 51 -6.84 6.60 1.46
C PHE A 51 -6.72 5.75 2.72
N ASN A 52 -7.85 5.17 3.16
CA ASN A 52 -7.84 4.22 4.26
C ASN A 52 -7.14 2.93 3.82
N SER A 53 -6.10 2.53 4.55
CA SER A 53 -5.31 1.32 4.29
C SER A 53 -6.14 0.04 4.47
N MET A 54 -7.12 0.06 5.37
CA MET A 54 -8.07 -1.03 5.60
C MET A 54 -9.34 -0.55 6.31
N SER A 55 -10.30 -1.45 6.50
CA SER A 55 -11.55 -1.19 7.23
C SER A 55 -11.65 -2.16 8.41
N CYS A 56 -11.77 -1.62 9.62
CA CYS A 56 -11.97 -2.37 10.86
C CYS A 56 -13.46 -2.34 11.24
N TYR A 57 -13.97 -3.45 11.76
CA TYR A 57 -15.34 -3.55 12.27
C TYR A 57 -15.34 -3.65 13.79
N ILE A 58 -16.19 -2.87 14.45
CA ILE A 58 -16.46 -2.97 15.89
C ILE A 58 -17.96 -3.05 16.14
N PRO A 59 -18.40 -3.80 17.17
CA PRO A 59 -19.82 -4.00 17.42
C PRO A 59 -20.55 -2.75 17.95
N VAL A 60 -19.84 -1.82 18.60
CA VAL A 60 -20.42 -0.59 19.15
C VAL A 60 -19.67 0.63 18.62
N HIS A 61 -20.29 1.36 17.71
CA HIS A 61 -19.71 2.58 17.15
C HIS A 61 -19.93 3.74 18.13
N PRO A 62 -18.88 4.38 18.67
CA PRO A 62 -19.03 5.61 19.42
C PRO A 62 -19.54 6.73 18.50
N THR A 63 -20.27 7.69 19.05
CA THR A 63 -20.86 8.79 18.28
C THR A 63 -19.76 9.71 17.73
N GLY A 64 -19.38 9.54 16.46
CA GLY A 64 -18.42 10.39 15.77
C GLY A 64 -18.25 9.98 14.31
N LYS A 65 -18.26 10.95 13.39
CA LYS A 65 -18.15 10.68 11.94
C LYS A 65 -16.74 10.24 11.52
N ASP A 66 -15.73 10.65 12.29
CA ASP A 66 -14.31 10.42 11.97
C ASP A 66 -13.69 9.26 12.76
N PHE A 67 -14.47 8.58 13.61
CA PHE A 67 -13.98 7.48 14.43
C PHE A 67 -13.53 6.29 13.58
N GLU A 68 -14.19 6.04 12.45
CA GLU A 68 -13.83 4.96 11.51
C GLU A 68 -12.42 5.14 10.92
N ASN A 69 -12.02 6.39 10.64
CA ASN A 69 -10.69 6.69 10.13
C ASN A 69 -9.63 6.44 11.21
N PHE A 70 -9.88 6.94 12.43
CA PHE A 70 -9.00 6.67 13.58
C PHE A 70 -8.85 5.18 13.86
N LEU A 71 -9.96 4.42 13.84
CA LEU A 71 -9.96 2.99 14.09
C LEU A 71 -9.14 2.24 13.04
N SER A 72 -9.30 2.62 11.76
CA SER A 72 -8.56 2.02 10.64
C SER A 72 -7.06 2.28 10.77
N ASP A 73 -6.66 3.50 11.11
CA ASP A 73 -5.26 3.87 11.33
C ASP A 73 -4.66 3.16 12.56
N TYR A 74 -5.41 3.08 13.65
CA TYR A 74 -5.01 2.39 14.87
C TYR A 74 -4.73 0.91 14.59
N CYS A 75 -5.69 0.22 13.98
CA CYS A 75 -5.52 -1.17 13.61
C CYS A 75 -4.31 -1.36 12.67
N TRP A 76 -4.05 -0.42 11.74
CA TRP A 76 -3.00 -0.53 10.74
C TRP A 76 -1.61 -0.46 11.37
N VAL A 77 -1.42 0.48 12.30
CA VAL A 77 -0.14 0.66 13.02
C VAL A 77 0.09 -0.47 14.03
N HIS A 78 -0.94 -0.89 14.77
CA HIS A 78 -0.81 -1.97 15.76
C HIS A 78 -0.67 -3.35 15.12
N GLY A 79 -1.14 -3.51 13.87
CA GLY A 79 -1.13 -4.76 13.14
C GLY A 79 -2.25 -5.72 13.58
N THR A 80 -2.44 -6.79 12.81
CA THR A 80 -3.54 -7.74 12.99
C THR A 80 -3.05 -9.12 13.41
N ILE A 81 -3.88 -9.84 14.17
CA ILE A 81 -3.66 -11.24 14.53
C ILE A 81 -4.59 -12.11 13.67
N PRO A 82 -4.07 -13.03 12.83
CA PRO A 82 -4.92 -13.86 11.99
C PRO A 82 -5.62 -14.96 12.80
N LEU A 83 -6.94 -15.02 12.68
CA LEU A 83 -7.79 -16.07 13.22
C LEU A 83 -8.43 -16.87 12.08
N ARG A 84 -8.54 -18.19 12.25
CA ARG A 84 -9.26 -19.05 11.30
C ARG A 84 -10.77 -18.89 11.52
N ARG A 85 -11.57 -19.16 10.48
CA ARG A 85 -13.04 -18.96 10.54
C ARG A 85 -13.74 -19.74 11.65
N ASP A 86 -13.23 -20.93 11.98
CA ASP A 86 -13.82 -21.82 12.98
C ASP A 86 -13.16 -21.72 14.36
N GLU A 87 -12.22 -20.79 14.56
CA GLU A 87 -11.55 -20.60 15.85
C GLU A 87 -12.36 -19.63 16.73
N PRO A 88 -12.53 -19.92 18.04
CA PRO A 88 -13.20 -19.00 18.94
C PRO A 88 -12.35 -17.74 19.15
N MET A 89 -13.02 -16.58 19.22
CA MET A 89 -12.37 -15.33 19.60
C MET A 89 -11.88 -15.43 21.06
N PRO A 90 -10.59 -15.15 21.34
CA PRO A 90 -10.08 -15.15 22.71
C PRO A 90 -10.83 -14.15 23.58
N LYS A 91 -11.16 -14.55 24.80
CA LYS A 91 -12.00 -13.77 25.72
C LYS A 91 -11.19 -13.15 26.84
N THR A 92 -10.10 -13.80 27.25
CA THR A 92 -9.29 -13.33 28.39
C THR A 92 -8.01 -12.63 27.93
N PRO A 93 -7.48 -11.70 28.72
CA PRO A 93 -6.22 -11.02 28.41
C PRO A 93 -5.04 -11.99 28.26
N GLU A 94 -5.03 -13.07 29.05
CA GLU A 94 -3.99 -14.09 29.02
C GLU A 94 -4.03 -14.85 27.69
N GLU A 95 -5.22 -15.22 27.21
CA GLU A 95 -5.38 -15.83 25.89
C GLU A 95 -4.85 -14.90 24.80
N TRP A 96 -5.26 -13.63 24.78
CA TRP A 96 -4.78 -12.65 23.80
C TRP A 96 -3.24 -12.55 23.78
N SER A 97 -2.59 -12.57 24.95
CA SER A 97 -1.12 -12.52 25.04
C SER A 97 -0.44 -13.74 24.41
N ILE A 98 -1.06 -14.91 24.50
CA ILE A 98 -0.54 -16.15 23.89
C ILE A 98 -0.63 -16.05 22.36
N TYR A 99 -1.79 -15.62 21.85
CA TYR A 99 -2.00 -15.44 20.41
C TYR A 99 -1.09 -14.38 19.83
N GLU A 100 -0.90 -13.26 20.53
CA GLU A 100 0.00 -12.20 20.10
C GLU A 100 1.45 -12.71 20.01
N LYS A 101 1.90 -13.49 21.01
CA LYS A 101 3.25 -14.08 21.00
C LYS A 101 3.45 -15.09 19.87
N GLN A 102 2.41 -15.86 19.52
CA GLN A 102 2.52 -16.97 18.58
C GLN A 102 2.24 -16.57 17.13
N ARG A 103 1.32 -15.63 16.88
CA ARG A 103 0.73 -15.41 15.55
C ARG A 103 0.91 -13.98 15.02
N ARG A 104 1.48 -13.07 15.79
CA ARG A 104 1.73 -11.71 15.31
C ARG A 104 2.81 -11.73 14.23
N ILE A 105 2.45 -11.21 13.05
CA ILE A 105 3.30 -11.22 11.86
C ILE A 105 4.44 -10.21 11.97
N CYS A 106 4.23 -9.10 12.69
CA CYS A 106 5.20 -8.04 12.88
C CYS A 106 5.48 -7.83 14.38
N LYS A 107 6.75 -7.99 14.79
CA LYS A 107 7.25 -7.44 16.05
C LYS A 107 7.95 -6.13 15.72
N PHE A 108 7.39 -5.01 16.21
CA PHE A 108 8.03 -3.71 16.15
C PHE A 108 8.91 -3.51 17.39
#